data_AF-A0A2W4SXF8-F1
#
_entry.id   AF-A0A2W4SXF8-F1
#
_cell.length_a   1.000
_cell.length_b   1.000
_cell.length_c   1.000
_cell.angle_alpha   90.00
_cell.angle_beta   90.00
_cell.angle_gamma   90.00
#
_symmetry.space_group_name_H-M   'P 1'
#
loop_
_entity.id
_entity.type
_entity.pdbx_description
1 polymer ?
#
loop_
_entity_poly.entity_id
_entity_poly.type
_entity_poly.pdbx_seq_one_letter_code
_entity_poly.pdbx_strand_id
1 'polypeptide(L)'
;MPTPSFRFPGVLNSQELLVAEAIHARAWRALMNTDHFDGLDETAAKARLGGIVMRLMSDRSKSVGDLSAAAISTFRGDAPR
;
A
#
# COMPACT_ATOMS: atom_id res chain seq x y z
N MET A 1 -11.77 -31.72 -9.21
CA MET A 1 -12.24 -30.43 -9.77
C MET A 1 -11.39 -29.33 -9.14
N PRO A 2 -10.55 -28.60 -9.88
CA PRO A 2 -9.96 -27.39 -9.32
C PRO A 2 -11.12 -26.40 -9.15
N THR A 3 -11.41 -26.01 -7.91
CA THR A 3 -12.37 -24.95 -7.64
C THR A 3 -11.89 -23.69 -8.36
N PRO A 4 -12.71 -23.07 -9.24
CA PRO A 4 -12.32 -21.80 -9.82
C PRO A 4 -12.10 -20.84 -8.66
N SER A 5 -10.90 -20.25 -8.60
CA SER A 5 -10.58 -19.26 -7.57
C SER A 5 -11.58 -18.12 -7.71
N PHE A 6 -12.57 -18.10 -6.83
CA PHE A 6 -13.58 -17.06 -6.79
C PHE A 6 -12.87 -15.74 -6.54
N ARG A 7 -12.79 -14.90 -7.58
CA ARG A 7 -12.14 -13.59 -7.55
C ARG A 7 -13.21 -12.57 -7.92
N PHE A 8 -13.55 -11.72 -6.97
CA PHE A 8 -14.31 -10.52 -7.28
C PHE A 8 -13.39 -9.55 -8.05
N PRO A 9 -13.79 -9.07 -9.23
CA PRO A 9 -12.99 -8.11 -9.99
C PRO A 9 -12.69 -6.86 -9.14
N GLY A 10 -11.41 -6.53 -8.98
CA GLY A 10 -10.97 -5.39 -8.17
C GLY A 10 -10.88 -5.65 -6.66
N VAL A 11 -11.24 -6.84 -6.17
CA VAL A 11 -11.08 -7.20 -4.75
C VAL A 11 -9.88 -8.12 -4.60
N LEU A 12 -8.96 -7.71 -3.71
CA LEU A 12 -7.82 -8.53 -3.34
C LEU A 12 -8.31 -9.81 -2.64
N ASN A 13 -7.75 -10.95 -3.03
CA ASN A 13 -7.96 -12.17 -2.27
C ASN A 13 -7.28 -12.08 -0.89
N SER A 14 -7.57 -13.01 0.02
CA SER A 14 -7.05 -12.97 1.39
C SER A 14 -5.51 -12.87 1.48
N GLN A 15 -4.77 -13.52 0.58
CA GLN A 15 -3.30 -13.42 0.55
C GLN A 15 -2.85 -12.04 0.10
N GLU A 16 -3.50 -11.49 -0.92
CA GLU A 16 -3.22 -10.15 -1.41
C GLU A 16 -3.55 -9.08 -0.35
N LEU A 17 -4.64 -9.25 0.41
CA LEU A 17 -4.95 -8.36 1.54
C LEU A 17 -3.88 -8.42 2.64
N LEU A 18 -3.37 -9.60 2.97
CA LEU A 18 -2.27 -9.74 3.95
C LEU A 18 -1.00 -9.04 3.46
N VAL A 19 -0.68 -9.16 2.17
CA VAL A 19 0.46 -8.46 1.57
C VAL A 19 0.24 -6.94 1.60
N ALA A 20 -0.96 -6.47 1.28
CA ALA A 20 -1.31 -5.05 1.35
C ALA A 20 -1.12 -4.49 2.75
N GLU A 21 -1.61 -5.21 3.76
CA GLU A 21 -1.48 -4.82 5.17
C GLU A 21 -0.02 -4.78 5.61
N ALA A 22 0.78 -5.78 5.22
CA ALA A 22 2.21 -5.80 5.52
C ALA A 22 2.96 -4.60 4.91
N ILE A 23 2.63 -4.26 3.65
CA ILE A 23 3.21 -3.09 2.98
C ILE A 23 2.80 -1.81 3.70
N HIS A 24 1.51 -1.67 4.00
CA HIS A 24 0.93 -0.50 4.68
C HIS A 24 1.55 -0.30 6.05
N ALA A 25 1.56 -1.31 6.91
CA ALA A 25 2.12 -1.25 8.25
C ALA A 25 3.62 -0.88 8.25
N ARG A 26 4.39 -1.44 7.31
CA ARG A 26 5.81 -1.11 7.16
C ARG A 26 6.03 0.33 6.73
N ALA A 27 5.27 0.80 5.74
CA ALA A 27 5.35 2.18 5.25
C ALA A 27 4.89 3.18 6.31
N TRP A 28 3.79 2.87 7.01
CA TRP A 28 3.25 3.68 8.09
C TRP A 28 4.26 3.88 9.21
N ARG A 29 4.89 2.80 9.67
CA ARG A 29 5.94 2.87 10.70
C ARG A 29 7.12 3.74 10.26
N ALA A 30 7.49 3.72 8.98
CA ALA A 30 8.56 4.57 8.47
C ALA A 30 8.16 6.06 8.41
N LEU A 31 6.89 6.35 8.08
CA LEU A 31 6.38 7.72 7.99
C LEU A 31 6.21 8.37 9.37
N MET A 32 5.75 7.62 10.38
CA MET A 32 5.59 8.08 11.77
C MET A 32 6.90 8.62 12.37
N ASN A 33 8.05 8.09 11.94
CA ASN A 33 9.35 8.58 12.41
C ASN A 33 9.76 9.95 11.83
N THR A 34 8.98 10.50 10.90
CA THR A 34 9.33 11.72 10.14
C THR A 34 8.37 12.90 10.40
N ASP A 35 7.34 12.75 11.24
CA ASP A 35 6.37 13.78 11.68
C ASP A 35 5.70 14.65 10.59
N HIS A 36 5.78 14.26 9.32
CA HIS A 36 5.27 15.07 8.20
C HIS A 36 4.16 14.33 7.44
N PHE A 37 2.91 14.69 7.75
CA PHE A 37 1.70 14.18 7.07
C PHE A 37 1.01 15.25 6.21
N ASP A 38 1.71 16.30 5.79
CA ASP A 38 1.17 17.41 4.98
C ASP A 38 -0.10 18.05 5.57
N GLY A 39 -0.22 18.11 6.90
CA GLY A 39 -1.40 18.65 7.57
C GLY A 39 -2.62 17.72 7.58
N LEU A 40 -2.49 16.47 7.12
CA LEU A 40 -3.52 15.44 7.28
C LEU A 40 -3.58 14.96 8.73
N ASP A 41 -4.79 14.67 9.22
CA ASP A 41 -4.94 13.86 10.42
C ASP A 41 -4.49 12.41 10.18
N GLU A 42 -4.28 11.66 11.27
CA GLU A 42 -3.79 10.29 11.21
C GLU A 42 -4.67 9.37 10.36
N THR A 43 -5.99 9.54 10.42
CA THR A 43 -6.96 8.70 9.72
C THR A 43 -6.90 8.96 8.22
N ALA A 44 -6.88 10.24 7.82
CA ALA A 44 -6.74 10.67 6.45
C ALA A 44 -5.38 10.25 5.86
N ALA A 45 -4.30 10.35 6.63
CA ALA A 45 -2.98 9.89 6.24
C ALA A 45 -2.93 8.36 6.00
N LYS A 46 -3.50 7.56 6.91
CA LYS A 46 -3.62 6.10 6.74
C LYS A 46 -4.46 5.73 5.52
N ALA A 47 -5.57 6.44 5.28
CA ALA A 47 -6.43 6.21 4.13
C ALA A 47 -5.72 6.53 2.80
N ARG A 48 -5.01 7.67 2.73
CA ARG A 48 -4.17 8.05 1.59
C ARG A 48 -3.10 6.98 1.31
N LEU A 49 -2.41 6.51 2.35
CA LEU A 49 -1.42 5.44 2.22
C LEU A 49 -2.04 4.14 1.71
N GLY A 50 -3.23 3.76 2.20
CA GLY A 50 -3.99 2.60 1.72
C GLY A 50 -4.27 2.66 0.21
N GLY A 51 -4.71 3.82 -0.29
CA GLY A 51 -4.94 4.03 -1.72
C GLY A 51 -3.66 3.88 -2.56
N ILE A 52 -2.53 4.38 -2.08
CA ILE A 52 -1.23 4.21 -2.74
C ILE A 52 -0.83 2.74 -2.81
N VAL A 53 -0.96 2.00 -1.70
CA VAL A 53 -0.63 0.56 -1.65
C VAL A 53 -1.50 -0.23 -2.63
N MET A 54 -2.82 0.02 -2.67
CA MET A 54 -3.72 -0.64 -3.63
C MET A 54 -3.32 -0.38 -5.08
N ARG A 55 -2.95 0.86 -5.41
CA ARG A 55 -2.48 1.21 -6.75
C ARG A 55 -1.17 0.53 -7.10
N LEU A 56 -0.20 0.49 -6.18
CA LEU A 56 1.09 -0.14 -6.41
C LEU A 56 0.98 -1.67 -6.53
N MET A 57 0.11 -2.29 -5.74
CA MET A 57 -0.15 -3.73 -5.81
C MET A 57 -0.86 -4.18 -7.09
N SER A 58 -1.46 -3.25 -7.84
CA SER A 58 -1.97 -3.53 -9.19
C SER A 58 -0.83 -3.97 -10.12
N ASP A 59 0.39 -3.49 -9.87
CA ASP A 59 1.62 -3.96 -10.50
C ASP A 59 2.27 -5.06 -9.63
N ARG A 60 1.88 -6.31 -9.91
CA ARG A 60 2.24 -7.52 -9.13
C ARG A 60 3.69 -7.97 -9.29
N SER A 61 4.54 -7.17 -9.93
CA SER A 61 5.92 -7.56 -10.29
C SER A 61 6.95 -7.29 -9.18
N LYS A 62 6.58 -6.55 -8.14
CA LYS A 62 7.52 -6.02 -7.12
C LYS A 62 7.43 -6.76 -5.80
N SER A 63 8.56 -6.80 -5.08
CA SER A 63 8.59 -7.37 -3.72
C SER A 63 7.88 -6.47 -2.71
N VAL A 64 7.52 -7.01 -1.54
CA VAL A 64 6.95 -6.22 -0.42
C VAL A 64 7.85 -5.05 -0.02
N GLY A 65 9.18 -5.26 -0.01
CA GLY A 65 10.13 -4.22 0.35
C GLY A 65 10.13 -3.07 -0.66
N ASP A 66 10.13 -3.40 -1.95
CA ASP A 66 10.08 -2.42 -3.05
C ASP A 66 8.75 -1.65 -3.05
N LEU A 67 7.64 -2.36 -2.82
CA LEU A 67 6.31 -1.75 -2.72
C LEU A 67 6.20 -0.82 -1.51
N SER A 68 6.77 -1.18 -0.35
CA SER A 68 6.82 -0.28 0.81
C SER A 68 7.65 0.96 0.55
N ALA A 69 8.84 0.82 -0.06
CA ALA A 69 9.70 1.96 -0.40
C ALA A 69 9.01 2.89 -1.42
N ALA A 70 8.38 2.32 -2.45
CA ALA A 70 7.59 3.06 -3.43
C ALA A 70 6.38 3.75 -2.79
N ALA A 71 5.70 3.11 -1.83
CA ALA A 71 4.58 3.72 -1.11
C ALA A 71 5.01 4.92 -0.27
N ILE A 72 6.16 4.83 0.42
CA ILE A 72 6.73 5.94 1.20
C ILE A 72 7.09 7.11 0.27
N SER A 73 7.83 6.83 -0.83
CA SER A 73 8.23 7.84 -1.81
C SER A 73 7.02 8.53 -2.45
N THR A 74 6.00 7.75 -2.86
CA THR A 74 4.76 8.30 -3.41
C THR A 74 3.98 9.11 -2.38
N PHE A 75 3.93 8.67 -1.12
CA PHE A 75 3.25 9.38 -0.06
C PHE A 75 3.87 10.76 0.20
N ARG A 76 5.21 10.83 0.21
CA ARG A 76 5.98 12.07 0.39
C ARG A 76 5.94 13.01 -0.82
N GLY A 77 5.46 12.54 -1.97
CA GLY A 77 5.46 13.32 -3.21
C GLY A 77 6.77 13.25 -3.99
N ASP A 78 7.68 12.32 -3.63
CA ASP A 78 8.99 12.11 -4.29
C ASP A 78 8.89 11.25 -5.56
N ALA A 79 7.68 10.88 -5.99
CA ALA A 79 7.48 10.06 -7.18
C ALA A 79 7.73 10.88 -8.46
N PRO A 80 8.56 10.42 -9.42
CA PRO A 80 8.59 11.01 -10.75
C PRO A 80 7.22 10.83 -11.41
N ARG A 81 6.66 11.92 -11.92
CA ARG A 81 5.41 11.94 -12.69
C ARG A 81 5.52 11.11 -13.97
#